data_AF-A0A7Z1MX11-F1
#
_entry.id   AF-A0A7Z1MX11-F1
#
_cell.length_a   1.000
_cell.length_b   1.000
_cell.length_c   1.000
_cell.angle_alpha   90.00
_cell.angle_beta   90.00
_cell.angle_gamma   90.00
#
_symmetry.space_group_name_H-M   'P 1'
#
loop_
_entity.id
_entity.type
_entity.pdbx_description
1 polymer ?
#
loop_
_entity_poly.entity_id
_entity_poly.type
_entity_poly.pdbx_seq_one_letter_code
_entity_poly.pdbx_strand_id
1 'polypeptide(L)'
;KTAIRAFARNWTGGLFAPAPKAGRATRYYRQMSRYTAAFAFISDIAFLTLGGELKRRELLSARLGDILSELYLLSGALKRWEDEGRQDDDLPLLAWCMDSGFATIEQRFVEIIENFPARPVGWMLRLFILPFGRRRHGPTDRTIRQCAQIILEPCPARERLIDNVFIGGPEEPVARLTEAFRLMVDTQPIHD
;
A
#
# COMPACT_ATOMS: atom_id res chain seq x y z
N LYS A 1 18.44 18.52 -3.26
CA LYS A 1 18.73 17.06 -3.20
C LYS A 1 17.47 16.17 -3.29
N THR A 2 16.33 16.57 -2.70
CA THR A 2 15.06 15.80 -2.76
C THR A 2 14.41 15.83 -4.14
N ALA A 3 14.30 17.01 -4.77
CA ALA A 3 13.74 17.19 -6.11
C ALA A 3 14.43 16.34 -7.19
N ILE A 4 15.76 16.30 -7.22
CA ILE A 4 16.55 15.50 -8.18
C ILE A 4 16.31 13.99 -7.97
N ARG A 5 16.23 13.53 -6.72
CA ARG A 5 15.94 12.13 -6.40
C ARG A 5 14.51 11.74 -6.77
N ALA A 6 13.54 12.61 -6.50
CA ALA A 6 12.14 12.41 -6.90
C ALA A 6 12.03 12.34 -8.42
N PHE A 7 12.59 13.32 -9.13
CA PHE A 7 12.62 13.37 -10.60
C PHE A 7 13.24 12.10 -11.20
N ALA A 8 14.48 11.76 -10.82
CA ALA A 8 15.19 10.60 -11.35
C ALA A 8 14.44 9.28 -11.06
N ARG A 9 13.91 9.10 -9.84
CA ARG A 9 13.17 7.87 -9.47
C ARG A 9 11.81 7.79 -10.15
N ASN A 10 11.10 8.90 -10.31
CA ASN A 10 9.78 8.91 -10.97
C ASN A 10 9.92 8.64 -12.46
N TRP A 11 10.88 9.26 -13.12
CA TRP A 11 11.16 9.04 -14.54
C TRP A 11 11.66 7.63 -14.84
N THR A 12 12.45 7.04 -13.94
CA THR A 12 12.99 5.68 -14.13
C THR A 12 12.11 4.58 -13.51
N GLY A 13 10.92 4.92 -13.01
CA GLY A 13 10.03 3.95 -12.35
C GLY A 13 10.62 3.30 -11.08
N GLY A 14 11.62 3.92 -10.46
CA GLY A 14 12.31 3.41 -9.27
C GLY A 14 13.49 2.47 -9.56
N LEU A 15 13.93 2.32 -10.82
CA LEU A 15 15.05 1.45 -11.20
C LEU A 15 16.35 1.72 -10.42
N PHE A 16 16.63 2.99 -10.12
CA PHE A 16 17.83 3.42 -9.37
C PHE A 16 17.56 3.68 -7.87
N ALA A 17 16.41 3.24 -7.35
CA ALA A 17 16.15 3.34 -5.91
C ALA A 17 16.95 2.24 -5.16
N PRO A 18 17.65 2.58 -4.06
CA PRO A 18 18.25 1.58 -3.20
C PRO A 18 17.11 0.71 -2.65
N ALA A 19 17.20 -0.58 -2.89
CA ALA A 19 16.28 -1.57 -2.37
C ALA A 19 17.12 -2.71 -1.77
N PRO A 20 16.75 -3.23 -0.59
CA PRO A 20 17.35 -4.44 -0.06
C PRO A 20 17.15 -5.58 -1.07
N LYS A 21 18.08 -6.54 -1.09
CA LYS A 21 17.92 -7.79 -1.86
C LYS A 21 16.83 -8.65 -1.20
N ALA A 22 15.57 -8.28 -1.40
CA ALA A 22 14.39 -8.88 -0.79
C ALA A 22 13.64 -9.81 -1.76
N GLY A 23 14.36 -10.42 -2.71
CA GLY A 23 13.77 -11.34 -3.70
C GLY A 23 12.59 -10.73 -4.45
N ARG A 24 11.43 -11.42 -4.40
CA ARG A 24 10.18 -11.04 -5.09
C ARG A 24 9.59 -9.71 -4.58
N ALA A 25 9.90 -9.30 -3.35
CA ALA A 25 9.45 -8.03 -2.77
C ALA A 25 10.33 -6.82 -3.14
N THR A 26 11.49 -7.02 -3.77
CA THR A 26 12.43 -5.93 -4.15
C THR A 26 11.74 -4.84 -4.98
N ARG A 27 10.79 -5.23 -5.85
CA ARG A 27 10.00 -4.28 -6.66
C ARG A 27 9.18 -3.32 -5.79
N TYR A 28 8.65 -3.81 -4.67
CA TYR A 28 7.82 -3.03 -3.76
C TYR A 28 8.65 -2.01 -2.98
N TYR A 29 9.85 -2.38 -2.52
CA TYR A 29 10.78 -1.43 -1.92
C TYR A 29 11.19 -0.30 -2.88
N ARG A 30 11.49 -0.63 -4.14
CA ARG A 30 11.80 0.40 -5.16
C ARG A 30 10.62 1.34 -5.39
N GLN A 31 9.42 0.76 -5.45
CA GLN A 31 8.18 1.49 -5.68
C GLN A 31 7.81 2.40 -4.50
N MET A 32 7.98 1.92 -3.26
CA MET A 32 7.90 2.73 -2.05
C MET A 32 8.89 3.89 -2.08
N SER A 33 10.17 3.61 -2.36
CA SER A 33 11.21 4.63 -2.42
C SER A 33 10.94 5.72 -3.48
N ARG A 34 10.25 5.36 -4.56
CA ARG A 34 9.73 6.29 -5.57
C ARG A 34 8.62 7.17 -4.98
N TYR A 35 7.57 6.58 -4.40
CA TYR A 35 6.44 7.34 -3.85
C TYR A 35 6.81 8.19 -2.64
N THR A 36 7.69 7.72 -1.75
CA THR A 36 8.20 8.53 -0.63
C THR A 36 8.98 9.74 -1.14
N ALA A 37 9.79 9.59 -2.19
CA ALA A 37 10.50 10.72 -2.78
C ALA A 37 9.53 11.73 -3.44
N ALA A 38 8.50 11.23 -4.13
CA ALA A 38 7.45 12.06 -4.70
C ALA A 38 6.65 12.81 -3.61
N PHE A 39 6.32 12.12 -2.52
CA PHE A 39 5.63 12.70 -1.36
C PHE A 39 6.47 13.78 -0.68
N ALA A 40 7.76 13.54 -0.47
CA ALA A 40 8.66 14.55 0.09
C ALA A 40 8.71 15.79 -0.80
N PHE A 41 8.78 15.61 -2.12
CA PHE A 41 8.80 16.72 -3.07
C PHE A 41 7.50 17.53 -3.07
N ILE A 42 6.33 16.88 -3.11
CA ILE A 42 5.04 17.62 -3.09
C ILE A 42 4.83 18.34 -1.76
N SER A 43 5.25 17.73 -0.65
CA SER A 43 5.17 18.35 0.68
C SER A 43 6.06 19.58 0.77
N ASP A 44 7.33 19.49 0.33
CA ASP A 44 8.25 20.64 0.29
C ASP A 44 7.66 21.79 -0.54
N ILE A 45 7.08 21.49 -1.72
CA ILE A 45 6.46 22.48 -2.59
C ILE A 45 5.18 23.05 -1.96
N ALA A 46 4.34 22.23 -1.34
CA ALA A 46 3.14 22.68 -0.65
C ALA A 46 3.49 23.64 0.50
N PHE A 47 4.48 23.30 1.32
CA PHE A 47 4.96 24.18 2.38
C PHE A 47 5.57 25.48 1.84
N LEU A 48 6.37 25.41 0.77
CA LEU A 48 7.00 26.59 0.17
C LEU A 48 6.00 27.53 -0.50
N THR A 49 4.97 26.99 -1.16
CA THR A 49 4.00 27.78 -1.95
C THR A 49 2.81 28.25 -1.13
N LEU A 50 2.33 27.45 -0.18
CA LEU A 50 1.13 27.75 0.60
C LEU A 50 1.47 28.19 2.02
N GLY A 51 2.62 27.80 2.58
CA GLY A 51 3.04 28.18 3.92
C GLY A 51 1.94 27.99 4.97
N GLY A 52 1.55 29.06 5.65
CA GLY A 52 0.47 29.07 6.64
C GLY A 52 -0.95 28.87 6.05
N GLU A 53 -1.15 29.13 4.76
CA GLU A 53 -2.43 28.87 4.08
C GLU A 53 -2.70 27.37 3.90
N LEU A 54 -1.66 26.52 3.95
CA LEU A 54 -1.84 25.07 3.89
C LEU A 54 -2.75 24.58 5.01
N LYS A 55 -2.61 25.15 6.21
CA LYS A 55 -3.47 24.85 7.36
C LYS A 55 -4.93 25.25 7.12
N ARG A 56 -5.18 26.30 6.32
CA ARG A 56 -6.53 26.72 5.92
C ARG A 56 -7.09 25.88 4.77
N ARG A 57 -6.25 25.13 4.05
CA ARG A 57 -6.63 24.24 2.94
C ARG A 57 -6.75 22.80 3.45
N GLU A 58 -7.70 22.58 4.36
CA GLU A 58 -7.88 21.31 5.08
C GLU A 58 -7.98 20.10 4.14
N LEU A 59 -8.65 20.23 2.98
CA LEU A 59 -8.75 19.13 2.00
C LEU A 59 -7.39 18.74 1.38
N LEU A 60 -6.49 19.69 1.12
CA LEU A 60 -5.15 19.37 0.61
C LEU A 60 -4.30 18.71 1.68
N SER A 61 -4.38 19.23 2.91
CA SER A 61 -3.69 18.63 4.06
C SER A 61 -4.19 17.21 4.34
N ALA A 62 -5.50 16.98 4.23
CA ALA A 62 -6.10 15.66 4.40
C ALA A 62 -5.56 14.66 3.36
N ARG A 63 -5.51 15.04 2.07
CA ARG A 63 -4.97 14.17 1.01
C ARG A 63 -3.48 13.87 1.18
N LEU A 64 -2.69 14.83 1.66
CA LEU A 64 -1.29 14.58 2.03
C LEU A 64 -1.20 13.60 3.20
N GLY A 65 -2.09 13.72 4.19
CA GLY A 65 -2.24 12.79 5.31
C GLY A 65 -2.61 11.37 4.87
N ASP A 66 -3.51 11.23 3.90
CA ASP A 66 -3.88 9.94 3.32
C ASP A 66 -2.66 9.26 2.68
N ILE A 67 -1.88 9.99 1.87
CA ILE A 67 -0.66 9.44 1.24
C ILE A 67 0.36 9.01 2.30
N LEU A 68 0.54 9.81 3.34
CA LEU A 68 1.47 9.49 4.42
C LEU A 68 1.02 8.23 5.18
N SER A 69 -0.28 8.13 5.45
CA SER A 69 -0.89 6.96 6.10
C SER A 69 -0.69 5.69 5.27
N GLU A 70 -0.94 5.75 3.97
CA GLU A 70 -0.68 4.62 3.05
C GLU A 70 0.80 4.23 3.03
N LEU A 71 1.72 5.21 2.91
CA LEU A 71 3.16 4.91 2.96
C LEU A 71 3.57 4.25 4.28
N TYR A 72 2.98 4.67 5.40
CA TYR A 72 3.23 4.07 6.71
C TYR A 72 2.70 2.63 6.78
N LEU A 73 1.45 2.39 6.41
CA LEU A 73 0.83 1.06 6.42
C LEU A 73 1.57 0.08 5.50
N LEU A 74 1.93 0.52 4.28
CA LEU A 74 2.72 -0.30 3.36
C LEU A 74 4.11 -0.60 3.91
N SER A 75 4.76 0.36 4.58
CA SER A 75 6.05 0.11 5.24
C SER A 75 5.92 -0.95 6.33
N GLY A 76 4.84 -0.92 7.10
CA GLY A 76 4.51 -1.93 8.10
C GLY A 76 4.29 -3.31 7.49
N ALA A 77 3.55 -3.39 6.38
CA ALA A 77 3.33 -4.65 5.66
C ALA A 77 4.65 -5.27 5.15
N LEU A 78 5.56 -4.45 4.59
CA LEU A 78 6.89 -4.92 4.20
C LEU A 78 7.74 -5.34 5.39
N LYS A 79 7.69 -4.57 6.48
CA LYS A 79 8.46 -4.88 7.68
C LYS A 79 8.01 -6.18 8.32
N ARG A 80 6.69 -6.38 8.44
CA ARG A 80 6.09 -7.63 8.94
C ARG A 80 6.53 -8.83 8.11
N TRP A 81 6.40 -8.76 6.78
CA TRP A 81 6.82 -9.85 5.89
C TRP A 81 8.32 -10.15 5.98
N GLU A 82 9.16 -9.12 6.13
CA GLU A 82 10.60 -9.29 6.35
C GLU A 82 10.90 -9.96 7.70
N ASP A 83 10.21 -9.55 8.77
CA ASP A 83 10.39 -10.07 10.13
C ASP A 83 9.88 -11.50 10.31
N GLU A 84 8.81 -11.87 9.59
CA GLU A 84 8.25 -13.23 9.54
C GLU A 84 9.10 -14.19 8.68
N GLY A 85 10.24 -13.73 8.15
CA GLY A 85 11.20 -14.55 7.43
C GLY A 85 10.94 -14.68 5.93
N ARG A 86 10.20 -13.73 5.33
CA ARG A 86 9.93 -13.66 3.88
C ARG A 86 9.16 -14.86 3.33
N GLN A 87 8.14 -15.31 4.05
CA GLN A 87 7.32 -16.46 3.66
C GLN A 87 6.68 -16.24 2.29
N ASP A 88 6.82 -17.22 1.39
CA ASP A 88 6.24 -17.15 0.04
C ASP A 88 4.71 -17.27 0.06
N ASP A 89 4.16 -17.98 1.05
CA ASP A 89 2.71 -18.16 1.22
C ASP A 89 1.97 -16.84 1.52
N ASP A 90 2.66 -15.88 2.15
CA ASP A 90 2.09 -14.57 2.51
C ASP A 90 2.26 -13.54 1.38
N LEU A 91 3.02 -13.89 0.33
CA LEU A 91 3.32 -12.99 -0.78
C LEU A 91 2.06 -12.52 -1.53
N PRO A 92 0.99 -13.33 -1.74
CA PRO A 92 -0.25 -12.84 -2.33
C PRO A 92 -0.91 -11.75 -1.47
N LEU A 93 -0.94 -11.91 -0.15
CA LEU A 93 -1.47 -10.92 0.78
C LEU A 93 -0.64 -9.62 0.73
N LEU A 94 0.69 -9.73 0.78
CA LEU A 94 1.59 -8.60 0.63
C LEU A 94 1.38 -7.88 -0.71
N ALA A 95 1.26 -8.65 -1.79
CA ALA A 95 1.06 -8.11 -3.13
C ALA A 95 -0.25 -7.35 -3.24
N TRP A 96 -1.32 -7.87 -2.65
CA TRP A 96 -2.61 -7.21 -2.59
C TRP A 96 -2.52 -5.87 -1.85
N CYS A 97 -1.91 -5.86 -0.66
CA CYS A 97 -1.70 -4.63 0.11
C CYS A 97 -0.91 -3.59 -0.69
N MET A 98 0.22 -3.99 -1.30
CA MET A 98 1.07 -3.11 -2.09
C MET A 98 0.33 -2.52 -3.30
N ASP A 99 -0.33 -3.36 -4.09
CA ASP A 99 -0.99 -2.92 -5.32
C ASP A 99 -2.21 -2.03 -5.01
N SER A 100 -2.93 -2.31 -3.93
CA SER A 100 -4.04 -1.48 -3.44
C SER A 100 -3.53 -0.11 -2.95
N GLY A 101 -2.59 -0.10 -2.01
CA GLY A 101 -2.06 1.15 -1.45
C GLY A 101 -1.36 2.03 -2.49
N PHE A 102 -0.64 1.43 -3.45
CA PHE A 102 -0.05 2.20 -4.55
C PHE A 102 -1.09 2.83 -5.49
N ALA A 103 -2.23 2.15 -5.73
CA ALA A 103 -3.32 2.74 -6.48
C ALA A 103 -3.95 3.91 -5.74
N THR A 104 -4.15 3.79 -4.41
CA THR A 104 -4.63 4.88 -3.55
C THR A 104 -3.67 6.06 -3.56
N ILE A 105 -2.37 5.82 -3.37
CA ILE A 105 -1.34 6.87 -3.39
C ILE A 105 -1.33 7.62 -4.72
N GLU A 106 -1.35 6.91 -5.86
CA GLU A 106 -1.38 7.57 -7.18
C GLU A 106 -2.66 8.39 -7.38
N GLN A 107 -3.81 7.88 -6.92
CA GLN A 107 -5.07 8.59 -6.97
C GLN A 107 -5.02 9.89 -6.15
N ARG A 108 -4.51 9.84 -4.92
CA ARG A 108 -4.35 11.02 -4.07
C ARG A 108 -3.36 12.03 -4.65
N PHE A 109 -2.27 11.58 -5.26
CA PHE A 109 -1.36 12.49 -5.97
C PHE A 109 -2.06 13.24 -7.11
N VAL A 110 -2.87 12.55 -7.93
CA VAL A 110 -3.66 13.18 -9.00
C VAL A 110 -4.59 14.24 -8.40
N GLU A 111 -5.34 13.89 -7.35
CA GLU A 111 -6.28 14.80 -6.71
C GLU A 111 -5.59 16.05 -6.13
N ILE A 112 -4.39 15.92 -5.57
CA ILE A 112 -3.61 17.07 -5.07
C ILE A 112 -3.16 17.95 -6.24
N ILE A 113 -2.63 17.34 -7.31
CA ILE A 113 -2.10 18.04 -8.48
C ILE A 113 -3.21 18.82 -9.21
N GLU A 114 -4.38 18.21 -9.40
CA GLU A 114 -5.50 18.82 -10.12
C GLU A 114 -6.17 19.95 -9.33
N ASN A 115 -6.14 19.88 -8.01
CA ASN A 115 -6.73 20.87 -7.11
C ASN A 115 -5.70 21.84 -6.51
N PHE A 116 -4.46 21.84 -7.03
CA PHE A 116 -3.42 22.70 -6.49
C PHE A 116 -3.76 24.19 -6.76
N PRO A 117 -3.72 25.09 -5.76
CA PRO A 117 -4.17 26.47 -5.92
C PRO A 117 -3.35 27.25 -6.97
N ALA A 118 -2.04 27.04 -6.98
CA ALA A 118 -1.15 27.58 -8.00
C ALA A 118 -1.09 26.64 -9.21
N ARG A 119 -1.91 26.91 -10.24
CA ARG A 119 -2.00 26.09 -11.47
C ARG A 119 -0.64 25.81 -12.15
N PRO A 120 0.29 26.79 -12.29
CA PRO A 120 1.60 26.52 -12.86
C PRO A 120 2.43 25.53 -12.03
N VAL A 121 2.31 25.61 -10.70
CA VAL A 121 2.96 24.66 -9.78
C VAL A 121 2.33 23.27 -9.92
N GLY A 122 1.01 23.18 -10.08
CA GLY A 122 0.32 21.92 -10.36
C GLY A 122 0.84 21.23 -11.62
N TRP A 123 1.03 21.96 -12.72
CA TRP A 123 1.61 21.40 -13.95
C TRP A 123 3.05 20.92 -13.77
N MET A 124 3.87 21.68 -13.03
CA MET A 124 5.21 21.25 -12.66
C MET A 124 5.15 19.96 -11.83
N LEU A 125 4.32 19.92 -10.78
CA LEU A 125 4.17 18.73 -9.93
C LEU A 125 3.74 17.50 -10.74
N ARG A 126 2.83 17.67 -11.72
CA ARG A 126 2.45 16.60 -12.65
C ARG A 126 3.66 16.04 -13.40
N LEU A 127 4.50 16.90 -13.97
CA LEU A 127 5.69 16.48 -14.71
C LEU A 127 6.71 15.73 -13.83
N PHE A 128 6.87 16.16 -12.57
CA PHE A 128 7.87 15.60 -11.66
C PHE A 128 7.41 14.35 -10.91
N ILE A 129 6.11 14.21 -10.63
CA ILE A 129 5.56 13.14 -9.78
C ILE A 129 4.87 12.05 -10.61
N LEU A 130 4.02 12.43 -11.55
CA LEU A 130 3.24 11.52 -12.40
C LEU A 130 3.36 11.94 -13.88
N PRO A 131 4.56 11.88 -14.48
CA PRO A 131 4.78 12.34 -15.86
C PRO A 131 3.86 11.61 -16.86
N PHE A 132 3.48 10.38 -16.56
CA PHE A 132 2.63 9.53 -17.39
C PHE A 132 1.23 9.32 -16.79
N GLY A 133 0.84 10.12 -15.80
CA GLY A 133 -0.41 9.94 -15.06
C GLY A 133 -0.42 8.70 -14.16
N ARG A 134 -1.63 8.34 -13.72
CA ARG A 134 -1.89 7.13 -12.92
C ARG A 134 -1.68 5.88 -13.77
N ARG A 135 -0.85 4.97 -13.29
CA ARG A 135 -0.53 3.68 -13.93
C ARG A 135 -1.01 2.48 -13.12
N ARG A 136 -1.27 2.66 -11.82
CA ARG A 136 -1.71 1.60 -10.93
C ARG A 136 -3.24 1.51 -10.91
N HIS A 137 -3.74 0.32 -11.25
CA HIS A 137 -5.17 0.02 -11.28
C HIS A 137 -5.67 -0.77 -10.06
N GLY A 138 -4.77 -1.08 -9.12
CA GLY A 138 -5.07 -1.91 -7.95
C GLY A 138 -4.62 -3.37 -8.13
N PRO A 139 -5.02 -4.26 -7.21
CA PRO A 139 -4.67 -5.67 -7.26
C PRO A 139 -5.36 -6.37 -8.44
N THR A 140 -4.66 -7.32 -9.07
CA THR A 140 -5.22 -8.11 -10.16
C THR A 140 -6.21 -9.16 -9.65
N ASP A 141 -7.17 -9.57 -10.49
CA ASP A 141 -8.12 -10.66 -10.16
C ASP A 141 -7.41 -11.94 -9.72
N ARG A 142 -6.25 -12.23 -10.30
CA ARG A 142 -5.41 -13.36 -9.89
C ARG A 142 -4.96 -13.23 -8.44
N THR A 143 -4.43 -12.06 -8.07
CA THR A 143 -4.01 -11.78 -6.69
C THR A 143 -5.20 -11.87 -5.74
N ILE A 144 -6.36 -11.31 -6.13
CA ILE A 144 -7.58 -11.34 -5.31
C ILE A 144 -8.03 -12.77 -5.07
N ARG A 145 -8.07 -13.63 -6.09
CA ARG A 145 -8.42 -15.05 -5.95
C ARG A 145 -7.44 -15.80 -5.05
N GLN A 146 -6.14 -15.53 -5.17
CA GLN A 146 -5.13 -16.14 -4.29
C GLN A 146 -5.33 -15.73 -2.83
N CYS A 147 -5.61 -14.45 -2.56
CA CYS A 147 -5.93 -13.99 -1.21
C CYS A 147 -7.23 -14.62 -0.69
N ALA A 148 -8.25 -14.74 -1.53
CA ALA A 148 -9.51 -15.39 -1.16
C ALA A 148 -9.28 -16.86 -0.78
N GLN A 149 -8.46 -17.59 -1.54
CA GLN A 149 -8.11 -18.98 -1.23
C GLN A 149 -7.41 -19.10 0.13
N ILE A 150 -6.46 -18.21 0.42
CA ILE A 150 -5.78 -18.17 1.74
C ILE A 150 -6.80 -17.99 2.88
N ILE A 151 -7.83 -17.16 2.70
CA ILE A 151 -8.83 -16.90 3.74
C ILE A 151 -9.80 -18.09 3.90
N LEU A 152 -10.15 -18.73 2.78
CA LEU A 152 -11.16 -19.80 2.72
C LEU A 152 -10.62 -21.19 3.05
N GLU A 153 -9.32 -21.42 2.95
CA GLU A 153 -8.69 -22.71 3.25
C GLU A 153 -7.87 -22.63 4.55
N PRO A 154 -7.88 -23.68 5.39
CA PRO A 154 -6.96 -23.76 6.51
C PRO A 154 -5.52 -23.87 5.97
N CYS A 155 -4.75 -22.80 6.13
CA CYS A 155 -3.35 -22.75 5.71
C CYS A 155 -2.50 -21.95 6.71
N PRO A 156 -1.17 -22.18 6.74
CA PRO A 156 -0.28 -21.46 7.65
C PRO A 156 -0.34 -19.93 7.50
N ALA A 157 -0.56 -19.43 6.27
CA ALA A 157 -0.73 -18.01 6.01
C ALA A 157 -1.98 -17.42 6.69
N ARG A 158 -3.08 -18.17 6.72
CA ARG A 158 -4.30 -17.80 7.43
C ARG A 158 -4.09 -17.74 8.93
N GLU A 159 -3.40 -18.74 9.49
CA GLU A 159 -3.10 -18.79 10.93
C GLU A 159 -2.26 -17.59 11.37
N ARG A 160 -1.19 -17.26 10.60
CA ARG A 160 -0.40 -16.05 10.84
C ARG A 160 -1.22 -14.76 10.70
N LEU A 161 -2.19 -14.73 9.79
CA LEU A 161 -3.06 -13.57 9.60
C LEU A 161 -3.95 -13.32 10.83
N ILE A 162 -4.45 -14.38 11.47
CA ILE A 162 -5.37 -14.29 12.62
C ILE A 162 -4.67 -14.35 13.99
N ASP A 163 -3.35 -14.57 14.03
CA ASP A 163 -2.56 -14.75 15.27
C ASP A 163 -2.79 -13.64 16.32
N ASN A 164 -3.00 -12.40 15.87
CA ASN A 164 -3.23 -11.25 16.75
C ASN A 164 -4.71 -10.86 16.89
N VAL A 165 -5.62 -11.72 16.46
CA VAL A 165 -7.06 -11.52 16.60
C VAL A 165 -7.53 -12.15 17.91
N PHE A 166 -8.22 -11.38 18.75
CA PHE A 166 -8.86 -11.91 19.94
C PHE A 166 -10.04 -12.80 19.54
N ILE A 167 -9.90 -14.11 19.74
CA ILE A 167 -10.94 -15.10 19.43
C ILE A 167 -11.93 -15.25 20.59
N GLY A 168 -11.47 -15.06 21.83
CA GLY A 168 -12.29 -15.18 23.04
C GLY A 168 -12.59 -16.62 23.46
N GLY A 169 -13.51 -16.76 24.41
CA GLY A 169 -14.01 -18.06 24.87
C GLY A 169 -15.05 -18.68 23.92
N PRO A 170 -15.51 -19.92 24.18
CA PRO A 170 -16.38 -20.68 23.26
C PRO A 170 -17.71 -20.00 22.89
N GLU A 171 -18.23 -19.14 23.78
CA GLU A 171 -19.48 -18.40 23.57
C GLU A 171 -19.30 -17.12 22.74
N GLU A 172 -18.05 -16.69 22.51
CA GLU A 172 -17.78 -15.48 21.76
C GLU A 172 -18.04 -15.65 20.25
N PRO A 173 -18.52 -14.61 19.55
CA PRO A 173 -18.89 -14.72 18.14
C PRO A 173 -17.74 -15.18 17.23
N VAL A 174 -16.51 -14.72 17.51
CA VAL A 174 -15.32 -15.04 16.71
C VAL A 174 -14.90 -16.49 16.92
N ALA A 175 -14.95 -16.99 18.16
CA ALA A 175 -14.71 -18.40 18.47
C ALA A 175 -15.71 -19.32 17.77
N ARG A 176 -17.01 -19.00 17.86
CA ARG A 176 -18.07 -19.77 17.18
C ARG A 176 -17.90 -19.78 15.67
N LEU A 177 -17.53 -18.65 15.07
CA LEU A 177 -17.27 -18.57 13.63
C LEU A 177 -16.06 -19.42 13.22
N THR A 178 -14.99 -19.39 14.02
CA THR A 178 -13.76 -20.16 13.75
C THR A 178 -14.03 -21.66 13.85
N GLU A 179 -14.83 -22.09 14.83
CA GLU A 179 -15.23 -23.48 14.97
C GLU A 179 -16.18 -23.93 13.85
N ALA A 180 -17.17 -23.10 13.47
CA ALA A 180 -18.05 -23.39 12.35
C ALA A 180 -17.27 -23.52 11.03
N PHE A 181 -16.26 -22.67 10.81
CA PHE A 181 -15.36 -22.77 9.66
C PHE A 181 -14.60 -24.11 9.67
N ARG A 182 -14.04 -24.51 10.81
CA ARG A 182 -13.33 -25.78 10.98
C ARG A 182 -14.24 -26.97 10.66
N LEU A 183 -15.44 -27.01 11.24
CA LEU A 183 -16.43 -28.06 11.02
C LEU A 183 -16.90 -28.15 9.56
N MET A 184 -17.07 -27.00 8.89
CA MET A 184 -17.42 -26.96 7.48
C MET A 184 -16.31 -27.60 6.62
N VAL A 185 -15.06 -27.24 6.87
CA VAL A 185 -13.91 -27.81 6.15
C VAL A 185 -13.77 -29.31 6.42
N ASP A 186 -13.97 -29.76 7.67
CA ASP A 186 -13.92 -31.18 8.03
C ASP A 186 -15.03 -32.00 7.34
N THR A 187 -16.17 -31.37 7.02
CA THR A 187 -17.32 -32.02 6.37
C THR A 187 -17.25 -31.97 4.84
N GLN A 188 -16.46 -31.07 4.27
CA GLN A 188 -16.30 -30.91 2.82
C GLN A 188 -15.97 -32.22 2.06
N PRO A 189 -15.09 -33.11 2.55
CA PRO A 189 -14.77 -34.38 1.89
C PRO A 189 -15.94 -35.37 1.80
N ILE A 190 -17.03 -35.13 2.54
CA ILE A 190 -18.24 -35.96 2.51
C ILE A 190 -19.21 -35.48 1.42
N HIS A 191 -19.14 -34.19 1.06
CA HIS A 191 -20.03 -33.56 0.09
C HIS A 191 -19.52 -33.63 -1.36
N ASP A 192 -18.19 -33.69 -1.55
CA ASP A 192 -17.51 -33.81 -2.86
C ASP A 192 -17.24 -35.28 -3.24
#